data_AF-A0A1E8EYH1-F1
#
_entry.id   AF-A0A1E8EYH1-F1
#
_cell.length_a   1.000
_cell.length_b   1.000
_cell.length_c   1.000
_cell.angle_alpha   90.00
_cell.angle_beta   90.00
_cell.angle_gamma   90.00
#
_symmetry.space_group_name_H-M   'P 1'
#
loop_
_entity.id
_entity.type
_entity.pdbx_description
1 polymer ?
#
loop_
_entity_poly.entity_id
_entity_poly.type
_entity_poly.pdbx_seq_one_letter_code
_entity_poly.pdbx_strand_id
1 'polypeptide(L)'
;MLGRGLVANPGIINEIKNNAHIDKKVLKDFHDEILNKYIELFNEDRNAMFRMKELWGYMISIFSDNKKYAKKIKKSQKLRDYNEAVLSLFREQEIIKGAGLFTTL
;
A
#
# COMPACT_ATOMS: atom_id res chain seq x y z
N MET A 1 -20.08 -7.61 -2.47
CA MET A 1 -19.10 -6.50 -2.65
C MET A 1 -17.80 -6.89 -1.97
N LEU A 2 -16.69 -6.95 -2.69
CA LEU A 2 -15.35 -6.91 -2.10
C LEU A 2 -15.05 -5.43 -1.80
N GLY A 3 -15.24 -5.01 -0.55
CA GLY A 3 -15.22 -3.59 -0.16
C GLY A 3 -13.81 -3.00 0.01
N ARG A 4 -13.73 -1.74 0.46
CA ARG A 4 -12.48 -1.00 0.75
C ARG A 4 -11.51 -1.75 1.69
N GLY A 5 -12.03 -2.67 2.52
CA GLY A 5 -11.28 -3.63 3.34
C GLY A 5 -10.22 -4.42 2.60
N LEU A 6 -10.59 -5.01 1.45
CA LEU A 6 -9.68 -5.86 0.68
C LEU A 6 -8.56 -5.05 0.01
N VAL A 7 -8.85 -3.80 -0.35
CA VAL A 7 -7.88 -2.87 -0.96
C VAL A 7 -6.87 -2.36 0.08
N ALA A 8 -7.31 -2.17 1.33
CA ALA A 8 -6.45 -1.71 2.41
C ALA A 8 -5.50 -2.80 2.93
N ASN A 9 -5.96 -4.06 2.95
CA ASN A 9 -5.17 -5.21 3.37
C ASN A 9 -5.46 -6.42 2.45
N PRO A 10 -4.59 -6.73 1.47
CA PRO A 10 -4.79 -7.87 0.58
C PRO A 10 -4.68 -9.22 1.31
N GLY A 11 -4.06 -9.25 2.50
CA GLY A 11 -3.91 -10.43 3.35
C GLY A 11 -5.09 -10.65 4.32
N ILE A 12 -6.11 -9.79 4.32
CA ILE A 12 -7.21 -9.82 5.29
C ILE A 12 -7.96 -11.15 5.33
N ILE A 13 -8.06 -11.84 4.19
CA ILE A 13 -8.71 -13.17 4.13
C ILE A 13 -7.90 -14.21 4.91
N ASN A 14 -6.56 -14.14 4.85
CA ASN A 14 -5.68 -15.04 5.58
C ASN A 14 -5.65 -14.70 7.08
N GLU A 15 -5.71 -13.41 7.42
CA GLU A 15 -5.84 -12.96 8.81
C GLU A 15 -7.14 -13.48 9.45
N ILE A 16 -8.28 -13.36 8.76
CA ILE A 16 -9.58 -13.82 9.27
C ILE A 16 -9.63 -15.34 9.42
N LYS A 17 -9.08 -16.09 8.45
CA LYS A 17 -9.19 -17.55 8.42
C LYS A 17 -8.17 -18.25 9.31
N ASN A 18 -6.94 -17.72 9.37
CA ASN A 18 -5.79 -18.39 9.94
C ASN A 18 -5.14 -17.62 11.10
N ASN A 19 -5.70 -16.49 11.52
CA ASN A 19 -5.11 -15.58 12.53
C ASN A 19 -3.66 -15.19 12.20
N ALA A 20 -3.33 -15.19 10.90
CA ALA A 20 -1.99 -15.04 10.38
C ALA A 20 -1.76 -13.60 9.91
N HIS A 21 -0.78 -12.92 10.50
CA HIS A 21 -0.43 -11.53 10.19
C HIS A 21 0.03 -11.35 8.74
N ILE A 22 -0.32 -10.24 8.08
CA ILE A 22 0.19 -9.95 6.75
C ILE A 22 1.71 -9.75 6.77
N ASP A 23 2.39 -10.49 5.90
CA ASP A 23 3.83 -10.33 5.65
C ASP A 23 4.08 -9.08 4.80
N LYS A 24 5.07 -8.26 5.20
CA LYS A 24 5.56 -7.12 4.40
C LYS A 24 5.88 -7.50 2.97
N LYS A 25 6.42 -8.71 2.74
CA LYS A 25 6.71 -9.23 1.40
C LYS A 25 5.43 -9.39 0.58
N VAL A 26 4.38 -10.00 1.16
CA VAL A 26 3.09 -10.18 0.49
C VAL A 26 2.46 -8.83 0.13
N LEU A 27 2.49 -7.88 1.06
CA LEU A 27 2.00 -6.53 0.83
C LEU A 27 2.79 -5.80 -0.28
N LYS A 28 4.11 -5.95 -0.30
CA LYS A 28 4.99 -5.36 -1.30
C LYS A 28 4.77 -5.98 -2.68
N ASP A 29 4.66 -7.30 -2.76
CA ASP A 29 4.41 -8.01 -4.01
C ASP A 29 3.06 -7.57 -4.62
N PHE A 30 2.02 -7.44 -3.78
CA PHE A 30 0.72 -6.88 -4.19
C PHE A 30 0.83 -5.44 -4.70
N HIS A 31 1.55 -4.58 -3.95
CA HIS A 31 1.80 -3.20 -4.35
C HIS A 31 2.47 -3.11 -5.72
N ASP A 32 3.55 -3.87 -5.92
CA ASP A 32 4.35 -3.85 -7.14
C ASP A 32 3.56 -4.40 -8.34
N GLU A 33 2.74 -5.43 -8.13
CA GLU A 33 1.83 -5.94 -9.17
C GLU A 33 0.84 -4.88 -9.66
N ILE A 34 0.23 -4.12 -8.73
CA ILE A 34 -0.70 -3.04 -9.11
C ILE A 34 0.03 -1.92 -9.84
N LEU A 35 1.19 -1.50 -9.33
CA LEU A 35 1.99 -0.46 -9.98
C LEU A 35 2.33 -0.84 -11.43
N ASN A 36 2.83 -2.07 -11.64
CA ASN A 36 3.19 -2.56 -12.98
C ASN A 36 1.97 -2.60 -13.90
N LYS A 37 0.83 -3.14 -13.43
CA LYS A 37 -0.42 -3.15 -14.20
C LYS A 37 -0.90 -1.75 -14.57
N TYR A 38 -0.75 -0.76 -13.68
CA TYR A 38 -1.09 0.61 -14.01
C TYR A 38 -0.12 1.25 -15.01
N ILE A 39 1.17 0.98 -14.91
CA ILE A 39 2.16 1.45 -15.90
C ILE A 39 1.81 0.87 -17.28
N GLU A 40 1.55 -0.43 -17.37
CA GLU A 40 1.14 -1.10 -18.61
C GLU A 40 -0.17 -0.53 -19.17
N LEU A 41 -1.19 -0.34 -18.32
CA LEU A 41 -2.51 0.14 -18.73
C LEU A 41 -2.48 1.58 -19.26
N PHE A 42 -1.76 2.48 -18.59
CA PHE A 42 -1.71 3.90 -18.98
C PHE A 42 -0.61 4.21 -19.98
N ASN A 43 0.37 3.30 -20.14
CA ASN A 43 1.58 3.54 -20.90
C ASN A 43 2.31 4.84 -20.47
N GLU A 44 2.18 5.20 -19.18
CA GLU A 44 2.73 6.42 -18.59
C GLU A 44 2.86 6.30 -17.06
N ASP A 45 4.03 6.64 -16.53
CA ASP A 45 4.33 6.64 -15.09
C ASP A 45 3.43 7.58 -14.28
N ARG A 46 3.08 8.75 -14.83
CA ARG A 46 2.40 9.82 -14.08
C ARG A 46 0.99 9.41 -13.69
N ASN A 47 0.20 8.93 -14.64
CA ASN A 47 -1.16 8.44 -14.39
C ASN A 47 -1.13 7.20 -13.48
N ALA A 48 -0.17 6.29 -13.65
CA ALA A 48 0.00 5.15 -12.76
C ALA A 48 0.26 5.59 -11.31
N MET A 49 1.18 6.53 -11.10
CA MET A 49 1.46 7.09 -9.77
C MET A 49 0.24 7.78 -9.14
N PHE A 50 -0.61 8.46 -9.91
CA PHE A 50 -1.82 9.06 -9.35
C PHE A 50 -2.76 8.00 -8.77
N ARG A 51 -2.98 6.90 -9.49
CA ARG A 51 -3.79 5.77 -8.97
C ARG A 51 -3.15 5.12 -7.75
N MET A 52 -1.83 4.98 -7.76
CA MET A 52 -1.12 4.45 -6.59
C MET A 52 -1.20 5.36 -5.37
N LYS A 53 -1.22 6.69 -5.54
CA LYS A 53 -1.41 7.62 -4.42
C LYS A 53 -2.79 7.49 -3.79
N GLU A 54 -3.83 7.20 -4.58
CA GLU A 54 -5.16 6.88 -4.06
C GLU A 54 -5.15 5.55 -3.28
N LEU A 55 -4.49 4.53 -3.83
CA LEU A 55 -4.32 3.23 -3.18
C LEU A 55 -3.62 3.38 -1.81
N TRP A 56 -2.56 4.19 -1.76
CA TRP A 56 -1.87 4.52 -0.50
C TRP A 56 -2.77 5.22 0.51
N GLY A 57 -3.83 5.91 0.08
CA GLY A 57 -4.85 6.45 1.00
C GLY A 57 -5.51 5.38 1.88
N TYR A 58 -5.50 4.11 1.44
CA TYR A 58 -5.99 2.97 2.20
C TYR A 58 -4.86 2.20 2.87
N MET A 59 -3.79 1.88 2.15
CA MET A 59 -2.72 1.00 2.64
C MET A 59 -1.83 1.65 3.70
N ILE A 60 -1.66 2.98 3.69
CA ILE A 60 -0.62 3.63 4.51
C ILE A 60 -0.85 3.48 6.02
N SER A 61 -2.11 3.28 6.43
CA SER A 61 -2.52 3.18 7.83
C SER A 61 -2.05 1.90 8.53
N ILE A 62 -1.61 0.88 7.77
CA ILE A 62 -1.15 -0.38 8.35
C ILE A 62 0.26 -0.28 8.95
N PHE A 63 1.00 0.80 8.66
CA PHE A 63 2.37 1.00 9.12
C PHE A 63 2.46 1.85 10.41
N SER A 64 3.43 1.52 11.27
CA SER A 64 3.69 2.13 12.59
C SER A 64 3.84 3.66 12.60
N ASP A 65 4.80 4.23 11.85
CA ASP A 65 4.95 5.67 11.64
C ASP A 65 4.91 6.00 10.16
N ASN A 66 3.69 6.27 9.68
CA ASN A 66 3.40 6.38 8.26
C ASN A 66 3.34 7.83 7.75
N LYS A 67 3.22 8.84 8.62
CA LYS A 67 2.93 10.23 8.24
C LYS A 67 4.01 10.85 7.35
N LYS A 68 5.28 10.64 7.71
CA LYS A 68 6.44 11.14 6.95
C LYS A 68 6.47 10.57 5.53
N TYR A 69 6.24 9.27 5.39
CA TYR A 69 6.27 8.56 4.11
C TYR A 69 5.04 8.87 3.26
N ALA A 70 3.85 8.94 3.86
CA ALA A 70 2.62 9.37 3.20
C ALA A 70 2.82 10.72 2.50
N LYS A 71 3.48 11.68 3.18
CA LYS A 71 3.81 12.99 2.61
C LYS A 71 4.80 12.89 1.45
N LYS A 72 5.85 12.06 1.56
CA LYS A 72 6.81 11.84 0.46
C LYS A 72 6.15 11.21 -0.76
N ILE A 73 5.38 10.13 -0.56
CA ILE A 73 4.61 9.43 -1.59
C ILE A 73 3.63 10.39 -2.27
N LYS A 74 2.88 11.21 -1.52
CA LYS A 74 1.94 12.18 -2.10
C LYS A 74 2.65 13.23 -2.95
N LYS A 75 3.83 13.70 -2.52
CA LYS A 75 4.58 14.77 -3.18
C LYS A 75 5.41 14.34 -4.39
N SER A 76 5.73 13.06 -4.54
CA SER A 76 6.56 12.57 -5.65
C SER A 76 5.99 12.99 -7.01
N GLN A 77 6.86 13.42 -7.92
CA GLN A 77 6.49 13.78 -9.29
C GLN A 77 7.09 12.82 -10.33
N LYS A 78 8.06 12.00 -9.92
CA LYS A 78 8.74 11.00 -10.75
C LYS A 78 8.61 9.63 -10.11
N LEU A 79 8.55 8.59 -10.94
CA LEU A 79 8.43 7.19 -10.49
C LEU A 79 9.59 6.79 -9.58
N ARG A 80 10.80 7.28 -9.86
CA ARG A 80 11.98 7.07 -9.00
C ARG A 80 11.76 7.57 -7.57
N ASP A 81 11.33 8.81 -7.40
CA ASP A 81 11.13 9.42 -6.07
C ASP A 81 9.99 8.72 -5.31
N TYR A 82 8.96 8.30 -6.04
CA TYR A 82 7.87 7.49 -5.53
C TYR A 82 8.39 6.13 -4.99
N ASN A 83 9.14 5.38 -5.81
CA ASN A 83 9.69 4.09 -5.44
C ASN A 83 10.65 4.18 -4.26
N GLU A 84 11.48 5.22 -4.19
CA GLU A 84 12.37 5.45 -3.05
C GLU A 84 11.58 5.69 -1.75
N ALA A 85 10.50 6.47 -1.81
CA ALA A 85 9.64 6.72 -0.66
C ALA A 85 8.93 5.45 -0.17
N VAL A 86 8.44 4.63 -1.11
CA VAL A 86 7.82 3.33 -0.80
C VAL A 86 8.85 2.36 -0.21
N LEU A 87 10.01 2.19 -0.84
CA LEU A 87 11.07 1.32 -0.34
C LEU A 87 11.52 1.72 1.08
N SER A 88 11.62 3.02 1.33
CA SER A 88 11.97 3.53 2.66
C SER A 88 10.89 3.24 3.69
N LEU A 89 9.60 3.35 3.33
CA LEU A 89 8.48 2.98 4.21
C LEU A 89 8.56 1.50 4.61
N PHE A 90 8.69 0.60 3.64
CA PHE A 90 8.75 -0.85 3.92
C PHE A 90 9.97 -1.25 4.75
N ARG A 91 11.11 -0.59 4.54
CA ARG A 91 12.35 -0.83 5.29
C ARG A 91 12.30 -0.27 6.71
N GLU A 92 11.76 0.93 6.88
CA GLU A 92 11.88 1.68 8.14
C GLU A 92 10.67 1.48 9.06
N GLN A 93 9.52 1.00 8.57
CA GLN A 93 8.27 0.92 9.35
C GLN A 93 7.74 -0.50 9.44
N GLU A 94 7.17 -0.85 10.60
CA GLU A 94 6.56 -2.15 10.86
C GLU A 94 5.07 -2.16 10.50
N ILE A 95 4.55 -3.34 10.14
CA ILE A 95 3.11 -3.53 9.97
C ILE A 95 2.50 -3.78 11.35
N ILE A 96 1.56 -2.92 11.74
CA ILE A 96 0.82 -3.02 13.00
C ILE A 96 -0.12 -4.23 12.93
N LYS A 97 -0.06 -5.10 13.94
CA LYS A 97 -0.95 -6.26 14.06
C LYS A 97 -2.41 -5.81 14.12
N GLY A 98 -3.25 -6.38 13.25
CA GLY A 98 -4.68 -6.07 13.17
C GLY A 98 -5.01 -4.74 12.49
N ALA A 99 -4.03 -4.03 11.93
CA ALA A 99 -4.31 -2.84 11.14
C ALA A 99 -4.86 -3.18 9.75
N GLY A 100 -5.66 -2.27 9.17
CA GLY A 100 -6.38 -2.53 7.92
C GLY A 100 -7.69 -3.31 8.11
N LEU A 101 -7.97 -3.80 9.32
CA LEU A 101 -9.32 -4.18 9.74
C LEU A 101 -10.12 -2.88 9.92
N PHE A 102 -11.17 -2.67 9.13
CA PHE A 102 -12.14 -1.61 9.41
C PHE A 102 -12.92 -1.99 10.68
N THR A 103 -12.36 -1.73 11.86
CA THR A 103 -13.20 -1.50 13.03
C THR A 103 -13.83 -0.13 12.84
N THR A 104 -15.08 -0.16 12.37
CA THR A 104 -16.05 0.92 12.48
C THR A 104 -15.85 1.71 13.78
N LEU A 105 -15.57 3.01 13.64
CA LEU A 105 -16.10 4.00 14.56
C LEU A 105 -17.52 4.33 14.11
#